data_AF-A0A650CK41-F1
#
_entry.id   AF-A0A650CK41-F1
#
_cell.length_a   1.000
_cell.length_b   1.000
_cell.length_c   1.000
_cell.angle_alpha   90.00
_cell.angle_beta   90.00
_cell.angle_gamma   90.00
#
_symmetry.space_group_name_H-M   'P 1'
#
loop_
_entity.id
_entity.type
_entity.pdbx_description
1 polymer ?
#
loop_
_entity_poly.entity_id
_entity_poly.type
_entity_poly.pdbx_seq_one_letter_code
_entity_poly.pdbx_strand_id
1 'polypeptide(L)' 'MLSELKEKILSIINSYNRPVLFKDIKDQLNISTDALKRELNYLIKEGLIKKEKGRYALTEAGKKLLQR' A
#
# COMPACT_ATOMS: atom_id res chain seq x y z
N MET A 1 -4.46 -15.82 2.81
CA MET A 1 -4.67 -15.06 1.55
C MET A 1 -4.71 -13.58 1.89
N LEU A 2 -3.93 -12.77 1.19
CA LEU A 2 -4.16 -11.32 1.20
C LEU A 2 -5.44 -11.04 0.39
N SER A 3 -6.18 -10.03 0.81
CA SER A 3 -7.38 -9.59 0.11
C SER A 3 -6.98 -8.96 -1.23
N GLU A 4 -7.78 -9.12 -2.29
CA GLU A 4 -7.51 -8.52 -3.61
C GLU A 4 -7.22 -7.00 -3.53
N LEU A 5 -7.87 -6.32 -2.58
CA LEU A 5 -7.65 -4.91 -2.32
C LEU A 5 -6.20 -4.60 -1.85
N LYS A 6 -5.64 -5.44 -0.98
CA LYS A 6 -4.30 -5.27 -0.43
C LYS A 6 -3.25 -5.44 -1.51
N GLU A 7 -3.43 -6.44 -2.37
CA GLU A 7 -2.55 -6.66 -3.52
C GLU A 7 -2.60 -5.49 -4.49
N LYS A 8 -3.80 -4.94 -4.77
CA LYS A 8 -3.92 -3.71 -5.56
C LYS A 8 -3.19 -2.53 -4.93
N ILE A 9 -3.34 -2.30 -3.62
CA ILE A 9 -2.61 -1.22 -2.90
C ILE A 9 -1.11 -1.39 -3.05
N LEU A 10 -0.59 -2.61 -2.85
CA LEU A 10 0.83 -2.92 -2.99
C LEU A 10 1.31 -2.67 -4.43
N SER A 11 0.57 -3.15 -5.43
CA SER A 11 0.90 -2.95 -6.86
C SER A 11 0.93 -1.47 -7.25
N ILE A 12 -0.03 -0.67 -6.76
CA ILE A 12 -0.04 0.77 -6.99
C ILE A 12 1.22 1.40 -6.42
N ILE A 13 1.54 1.14 -5.15
CA ILE A 13 2.75 1.70 -4.51
C ILE A 13 4.02 1.26 -5.24
N ASN A 14 4.06 0.03 -5.76
CA ASN A 14 5.20 -0.49 -6.53
C ASN A 14 5.38 0.26 -7.85
N SER A 15 4.28 0.54 -8.56
CA SER A 15 4.29 1.19 -9.86
C SER A 15 4.91 2.60 -9.82
N TYR A 16 4.72 3.34 -8.73
CA TYR A 16 5.24 4.70 -8.59
C TYR A 16 6.76 4.77 -8.39
N ASN A 17 7.41 3.65 -8.03
CA ASN A 17 8.85 3.55 -7.71
C ASN A 17 9.38 4.66 -6.77
N ARG A 18 8.48 5.30 -6.01
CA ARG A 18 8.73 6.42 -5.10
C ARG A 18 7.70 6.41 -3.97
N PRO A 19 7.96 7.07 -2.83
CA PRO A 19 6.97 7.18 -1.76
C PRO A 19 5.69 7.90 -2.25
N VAL A 20 4.54 7.25 -2.11
CA VAL A 20 3.24 7.67 -2.66
C VAL A 20 2.40 8.33 -1.56
N LEU A 21 1.63 9.38 -1.88
CA LEU A 21 0.72 9.98 -0.89
C LEU A 21 -0.54 9.14 -0.71
N PHE A 22 -1.14 9.23 0.47
CA PHE A 22 -2.45 8.62 0.72
C PHE A 22 -3.48 9.00 -0.34
N LYS A 23 -3.47 10.28 -0.75
CA LYS A 23 -4.41 10.81 -1.75
C LYS A 23 -4.24 10.12 -3.10
N ASP A 24 -3.02 9.92 -3.58
CA ASP A 24 -2.77 9.28 -4.88
C ASP A 24 -3.26 7.82 -4.89
N ILE A 25 -3.03 7.09 -3.80
CA ILE A 25 -3.52 5.71 -3.64
C ILE A 25 -5.05 5.69 -3.61
N LYS A 26 -5.67 6.64 -2.90
CA LYS A 26 -7.12 6.77 -2.83
C LYS A 26 -7.73 7.20 -4.17
N ASP A 27 -7.09 8.07 -4.94
CA ASP A 27 -7.60 8.47 -6.26
C ASP A 27 -7.62 7.28 -7.23
N GLN A 28 -6.62 6.39 -7.11
CA GLN A 28 -6.54 5.15 -7.88
C GLN A 28 -7.54 4.08 -7.42
N LEU A 29 -7.94 4.11 -6.15
CA LEU A 29 -8.83 3.13 -5.54
C LEU A 29 -10.14 3.81 -5.17
N ASN A 30 -11.22 3.50 -5.89
CA ASN A 30 -12.56 4.03 -5.59
C ASN A 30 -13.16 3.42 -4.30
N ILE A 31 -12.52 3.67 -3.16
CA ILE A 31 -12.87 3.14 -1.84
C ILE A 31 -12.91 4.25 -0.79
N SER A 32 -13.61 3.96 0.31
CA SER A 32 -13.71 4.88 1.44
C SER A 32 -12.35 5.15 2.09
N THR A 33 -12.18 6.38 2.59
CA THR A 33 -10.97 6.81 3.32
C THR A 33 -10.64 5.86 4.48
N ASP A 34 -11.65 5.48 5.25
CA ASP A 34 -11.50 4.61 6.43
C ASP A 34 -11.06 3.21 6.07
N ALA A 35 -11.62 2.65 4.98
CA ALA A 35 -11.20 1.37 4.43
C ALA A 35 -9.72 1.42 4.02
N LEU A 36 -9.31 2.42 3.23
CA LEU A 36 -7.91 2.56 2.82
C LEU A 36 -6.97 2.71 4.03
N LYS A 37 -7.34 3.53 5.02
CA LYS A 37 -6.53 3.69 6.25
C LYS A 37 -6.37 2.39 7.02
N ARG A 38 -7.44 1.62 7.17
CA ARG A 38 -7.43 0.31 7.85
C ARG A 38 -6.46 -0.65 7.16
N GLU A 39 -6.54 -0.70 5.84
CA GLU A 39 -5.75 -1.61 5.02
C GLU A 39 -4.27 -1.21 4.98
N LEU A 40 -3.97 0.09 4.83
CA LEU A 40 -2.61 0.60 4.92
C LEU A 40 -2.01 0.34 6.30
N ASN A 41 -2.76 0.55 7.39
CA ASN A 41 -2.27 0.23 8.74
C ASN A 41 -1.99 -1.27 8.91
N TYR A 42 -2.81 -2.13 8.32
CA TYR A 42 -2.56 -3.57 8.31
C TYR A 42 -1.26 -3.89 7.57
N LEU A 43 -1.07 -3.36 6.37
CA LEU A 43 0.15 -3.56 5.57
C LEU A 43 1.40 -3.02 6.27
N ILE A 44 1.28 -1.94 7.05
CA ILE A 44 2.38 -1.41 7.89
C ILE A 44 2.69 -2.38 9.03
N LYS A 45 1.67 -2.91 9.72
CA LYS A 45 1.84 -3.89 10.81
C LYS A 45 2.50 -5.17 10.34
N GLU A 46 2.15 -5.64 9.14
CA GLU A 46 2.78 -6.80 8.50
C GLU A 46 4.20 -6.52 7.99
N GLY A 47 4.68 -5.27 8.05
CA GLY A 47 6.00 -4.88 7.58
C GLY A 47 6.14 -4.87 6.05
N LEU A 48 5.02 -4.85 5.30
CA LEU A 48 4.99 -4.86 3.83
C LEU A 48 5.18 -3.47 3.23
N ILE A 49 4.69 -2.44 3.93
CA ILE A 49 4.89 -1.04 3.55
C ILE A 49 5.37 -0.23 4.75
N LYS A 50 6.08 0.85 4.50
CA LYS A 50 6.49 1.84 5.49
C LYS A 50 5.82 3.17 5.23
N LYS A 51 5.51 3.90 6.31
CA LYS A 51 4.97 5.26 6.24
C LYS A 51 6.02 6.25 6.74
N GLU A 52 6.46 7.15 5.88
CA GLU A 52 7.40 8.23 6.22
C GLU A 52 6.82 9.58 5.79
N LYS A 53 6.70 10.53 6.73
CA LYS A 53 6.19 11.90 6.48
C LYS A 53 4.87 11.94 5.70
N GLY A 54 3.95 11.00 5.98
CA GLY A 54 2.65 10.91 5.29
C GLY A 54 2.68 10.25 3.91
N ARG A 55 3.83 9.73 3.48
CA ARG A 55 4.02 8.96 2.25
C ARG A 55 4.21 7.49 2.56
N TYR A 56 3.78 6.64 1.64
CA TYR A 56 3.84 5.19 1.75
C TYR A 56 4.84 4.65 0.73
N ALA A 57 5.74 3.79 1.18
CA ALA A 57 6.72 3.12 0.32
C ALA A 57 6.71 1.62 0.61
N LEU A 58 6.98 0.80 -0.40
CA LEU A 58 7.13 -0.63 -0.21
C LEU A 58 8.42 -0.96 0.53
N THR A 59 8.36 -1.99 1.37
CA THR A 59 9.53 -2.64 1.94
C THR A 59 9.99 -3.79 1.04
N GLU A 60 11.15 -4.35 1.34
CA GLU A 60 11.67 -5.54 0.65
C GLU A 60 10.72 -6.74 0.79
N ALA A 61 10.02 -6.86 1.92
CA ALA A 61 9.01 -7.91 2.13
C ALA A 61 7.79 -7.70 1.23
N GLY A 62 7.30 -6.46 1.11
CA GLY A 62 6.19 -6.12 0.21
C GLY A 62 6.51 -6.37 -1.27
N LYS A 63 7.74 -6.04 -1.70
CA LYS A 63 8.19 -6.31 -3.08
C LYS A 63 8.27 -7.81 -3.37
N LYS A 64 8.85 -8.60 -2.46
CA LYS A 64 8.93 -10.07 -2.61
C LYS A 64 7.55 -10.71 -2.72
N LEU A 65 6.56 -10.14 -2.03
CA LEU A 65 5.20 -10.64 -2.07
C LEU A 65 4.53 -10.42 -3.43
N LEU A 66 4.86 -9.34 -4.14
CA LEU A 66 4.37 -9.05 -5.50
C LEU A 66 5.09 -9.82 -6.61
N GLN A 67 6.28 -10.37 -6.33
CA GLN A 67 7.08 -11.14 -7.29
C GLN A 67 6.82 -12.65 -7.22
N ARG A 68 5.89 -13.08 -6.34
CA ARG A 68 5.60 -14.48 -6.06
C ARG A 68 4.39 -14.94 -6.86
#